data_AF-A0A953P989-F1
#
_entry.id   AF-A0A953P989-F1
#
_cell.length_a   1.000
_cell.length_b   1.000
_cell.length_c   1.000
_cell.angle_alpha   90.00
_cell.angle_beta   90.00
_cell.angle_gamma   90.00
#
_symmetry.space_group_name_H-M   'P 1'
#
loop_
_entity.id
_entity.type
_entity.pdbx_description
1 polymer ?
#
loop_
_entity_poly.entity_id
_entity_poly.type
_entity_poly.pdbx_seq_one_letter_code
_entity_poly.pdbx_strand_id
1 'polypeptide(L)'
;MILKKIALGMLAGVARGATAKAADINHVLLISVDGLHALDVARFVESHPNSAMAELSRHGITYSNARTPANSDSFPGLLALVTGGSPITHGLFYDVSYDRTFFYPTNVTCKGTPGNMMVFDESIDLYSGNVSQNVIDPTKLPRRKNEAGQCVPVFPH
;
A
#
# COMPACT_ATOMS: atom_id res chain seq x y z
N MET A 1 13.93 53.17 31.21
CA MET A 1 14.24 53.15 29.77
C MET A 1 13.83 51.81 29.18
N ILE A 2 12.72 51.83 28.43
CA ILE A 2 12.24 50.93 27.36
C ILE A 2 12.07 49.42 27.69
N LEU A 3 10.82 49.07 28.03
CA LEU A 3 10.25 47.72 27.91
C LEU A 3 10.13 47.37 26.41
N LYS A 4 10.86 46.37 25.92
CA LYS A 4 10.68 45.85 24.55
C LYS A 4 9.48 44.90 24.52
N LYS A 5 8.40 45.30 23.86
CA LYS A 5 7.26 44.43 23.56
C LYS A 5 7.63 43.50 22.40
N ILE A 6 7.44 42.20 22.62
CA ILE A 6 7.49 41.15 21.60
C ILE A 6 6.19 41.20 20.82
N ALA A 7 6.28 41.25 19.48
CA ALA A 7 5.14 41.01 18.60
C ALA A 7 5.33 39.63 17.95
N LEU A 8 4.55 38.65 18.43
CA LEU A 8 4.42 37.34 17.82
C LEU A 8 3.34 37.45 16.73
N GLY A 9 3.76 37.57 15.47
CA GLY A 9 2.85 37.60 14.33
C GLY A 9 2.31 36.21 14.04
N MET A 10 1.02 35.99 14.32
CA MET A 10 0.32 34.77 13.93
C MET A 10 -0.05 34.88 12.45
N LEU A 11 0.74 34.27 11.56
CA LEU A 11 0.33 34.08 10.17
C LEU A 11 -0.73 32.98 10.12
N ALA A 12 -2.00 33.38 10.18
CA ALA A 12 -3.11 32.52 9.78
C ALA A 12 -3.06 32.35 8.25
N GLY A 13 -2.35 31.32 7.78
CA GLY A 13 -2.42 30.90 6.39
C GLY A 13 -3.84 30.39 6.09
N VAL A 14 -4.67 31.21 5.45
CA VAL A 14 -5.93 30.74 4.87
C VAL A 14 -5.57 29.85 3.69
N ALA A 15 -5.53 28.54 3.91
CA ALA A 15 -5.55 27.59 2.81
C ALA A 15 -6.87 27.78 2.07
N ARG A 16 -6.84 28.55 0.97
CA ARG A 16 -7.90 28.54 -0.04
C ARG A 16 -7.83 27.18 -0.71
N GLY A 17 -8.43 26.16 -0.09
CA GLY A 17 -8.80 24.95 -0.80
C GLY A 17 -9.69 25.40 -1.94
N ALA A 18 -9.20 25.26 -3.17
CA ALA A 18 -10.05 25.38 -4.34
C ALA A 18 -11.17 24.35 -4.14
N THR A 19 -12.37 24.82 -3.80
CA THR A 19 -13.58 24.03 -3.95
C THR A 19 -13.80 23.92 -5.45
N ALA A 20 -13.02 23.06 -6.10
CA ALA A 20 -13.42 22.50 -7.38
C ALA A 20 -14.82 21.96 -7.12
N LYS A 21 -15.83 22.66 -7.66
CA LYS A 21 -17.22 22.24 -7.62
C LYS A 21 -17.18 20.77 -8.03
N ALA A 22 -17.57 19.86 -7.14
CA ALA A 22 -17.42 18.41 -7.30
C ALA A 22 -18.29 17.83 -8.44
N ALA A 23 -18.57 18.61 -9.49
CA ALA A 23 -19.71 18.48 -10.37
C ALA A 23 -19.36 18.24 -11.84
N ASP A 24 -18.10 17.98 -12.21
CA ASP A 24 -17.71 17.63 -13.59
C ASP A 24 -16.67 16.48 -13.69
N ILE A 25 -16.33 15.80 -12.59
CA ILE A 25 -15.38 14.67 -12.63
C ILE A 25 -16.17 13.37 -12.86
N ASN A 26 -16.15 12.85 -14.08
CA ASN A 26 -16.82 11.59 -14.43
C ASN A 26 -16.02 10.34 -14.04
N HIS A 27 -14.70 10.45 -13.99
CA HIS A 27 -13.81 9.31 -13.74
C HIS A 27 -12.61 9.72 -12.89
N VAL A 28 -12.19 8.81 -12.01
CA VAL A 28 -10.95 8.89 -11.24
C VAL A 28 -10.11 7.67 -11.60
N LEU A 29 -8.85 7.91 -11.95
CA LEU A 29 -7.88 6.87 -12.29
C LEU A 29 -6.71 6.94 -11.30
N LEU A 30 -6.42 5.83 -10.63
CA LEU A 30 -5.21 5.65 -9.84
C LEU A 30 -4.22 4.80 -10.66
N ILE A 31 -3.05 5.35 -10.96
CA ILE A 31 -1.94 4.63 -11.58
C ILE A 31 -0.83 4.50 -10.54
N SER A 32 -0.54 3.27 -10.14
CA SER A 32 0.62 2.94 -9.31
C SER A 32 1.65 2.23 -10.17
N VAL A 33 2.86 2.79 -10.25
CA VAL A 33 3.98 2.19 -10.99
C VAL A 33 4.98 1.67 -9.97
N ASP A 34 5.17 0.35 -9.95
CA ASP A 34 6.08 -0.29 -9.02
C ASP A 34 7.53 0.16 -9.26
N GLY A 35 8.25 0.44 -8.17
CA GLY A 35 9.66 0.85 -8.20
C GLY A 35 9.97 2.20 -8.85
N LEU A 36 8.97 3.05 -9.16
CA LEU A 36 9.19 4.33 -9.84
C LEU A 36 9.68 5.42 -8.86
N HIS A 37 10.99 5.69 -8.84
CA HIS A 37 11.54 6.72 -7.95
C HIS A 37 11.28 8.13 -8.50
N ALA A 38 11.25 9.13 -7.60
CA ALA A 38 11.10 10.53 -7.98
C ALA A 38 12.20 11.01 -8.94
N LEU A 39 13.43 10.50 -8.81
CA LEU A 39 14.54 10.81 -9.71
C LEU A 39 14.32 10.24 -11.11
N ASP A 40 13.71 9.07 -11.23
CA ASP A 40 13.42 8.44 -12.51
C ASP A 40 12.40 9.27 -13.29
N VAL A 41 11.36 9.75 -12.60
CA VAL A 41 10.36 10.66 -13.18
C VAL A 41 11.03 11.96 -13.66
N ALA A 42 11.88 12.57 -12.83
CA ALA A 42 12.56 13.82 -13.19
C ALA A 42 13.42 13.66 -14.46
N ARG A 43 14.25 12.61 -14.51
CA ARG A 43 15.11 12.30 -15.67
C ARG A 43 14.30 11.94 -16.92
N PHE A 44 13.21 11.20 -16.75
CA PHE A 44 12.35 10.80 -17.86
C PHE A 44 11.66 12.02 -18.49
N VAL A 45 11.11 12.91 -17.67
CA VAL A 45 10.45 14.14 -18.14
C VAL A 45 11.44 15.07 -18.85
N GLU A 46 12.67 15.20 -18.34
CA GLU A 46 13.73 15.99 -18.97
C GLU A 46 14.14 15.45 -20.34
N SER A 47 14.35 14.13 -20.45
CA SER A 47 14.78 13.49 -21.69
C SER A 47 13.65 13.25 -22.71
N HIS A 48 12.39 13.20 -22.26
CA HIS A 48 11.22 12.95 -23.10
C HIS A 48 10.14 14.04 -22.91
N PRO A 49 10.43 15.29 -23.31
CA PRO A 49 9.55 16.43 -23.05
C PRO A 49 8.16 16.34 -23.71
N ASN A 50 8.04 15.53 -24.76
CA ASN A 50 6.79 15.30 -25.49
C ASN A 50 6.04 14.02 -25.07
N SER A 51 6.47 13.35 -23.99
CA SER A 51 5.80 12.15 -23.48
C SER A 51 4.53 12.48 -22.70
N ALA A 52 3.64 11.49 -22.56
CA ALA A 52 2.44 11.62 -21.72
C ALA A 52 2.78 11.92 -20.25
N MET A 53 3.86 11.34 -19.71
CA MET A 53 4.32 11.65 -18.35
C MET A 53 4.75 13.12 -18.20
N ALA A 54 5.46 13.65 -19.19
CA ALA A 54 5.83 15.07 -19.20
C ALA A 54 4.61 15.98 -19.34
N GLU A 55 3.62 15.59 -20.12
CA GLU A 55 2.33 16.31 -20.22
C GLU A 55 1.58 16.32 -18.88
N LEU A 56 1.47 15.16 -18.21
CA LEU A 56 0.86 15.07 -16.87
C LEU A 56 1.61 15.91 -15.84
N SER A 57 2.95 15.87 -15.85
CA SER A 57 3.76 16.65 -14.91
C SER A 57 3.65 18.16 -15.12
N ARG A 58 3.35 18.64 -16.33
CA ARG A 58 3.16 20.08 -16.61
C ARG A 58 1.76 20.59 -16.24
N HIS A 59 0.73 19.75 -16.36
CA HIS A 59 -0.67 20.13 -16.08
C HIS A 59 -1.12 19.77 -14.67
N GLY A 60 -0.45 18.81 -14.02
CA GLY A 60 -0.78 18.32 -12.69
C GLY A 60 -0.02 19.00 -11.55
N ILE A 61 -0.24 18.47 -10.34
CA ILE A 61 0.51 18.86 -9.14
C ILE A 61 1.42 17.69 -8.77
N THR A 62 2.72 17.98 -8.70
CA THR A 62 3.73 17.00 -8.24
C THR A 62 4.04 17.20 -6.77
N TYR A 63 3.78 16.17 -5.95
CA TYR A 63 4.17 16.14 -4.55
C TYR A 63 5.58 15.55 -4.40
N SER A 64 6.60 16.41 -4.44
CA SER A 64 8.02 16.00 -4.45
C SER A 64 8.58 15.44 -3.13
N ASN A 65 7.81 15.52 -2.03
CA ASN A 65 8.15 14.94 -0.73
C ASN A 65 7.09 13.93 -0.26
N ALA A 66 6.42 13.27 -1.20
CA ALA A 66 5.61 12.10 -0.89
C ALA A 66 6.52 10.93 -0.47
N ARG A 67 6.08 10.16 0.53
CA ARG A 67 6.83 9.02 1.07
C ARG A 67 5.92 7.80 1.18
N THR A 68 6.46 6.66 0.82
CA THR A 68 5.86 5.36 1.12
C THR A 68 5.94 5.07 2.62
N PRO A 69 5.16 4.10 3.13
CA PRO A 69 5.44 3.51 4.44
C PRO A 69 6.91 3.09 4.55
N ALA A 70 7.46 3.10 5.78
CA ALA A 70 8.90 2.90 6.01
C ALA A 70 9.46 1.61 5.40
N ASN A 71 8.63 0.56 5.28
CA ASN A 71 8.96 -0.63 4.51
C ASN A 71 8.35 -0.44 3.11
N SER A 72 9.20 -0.11 2.14
CA SER A 72 8.79 0.19 0.76
C SER A 72 8.59 -1.09 -0.06
N ASP A 73 7.63 -1.92 0.38
CA ASP A 73 7.14 -3.07 -0.38
C ASP A 73 5.83 -2.74 -1.10
N SER A 74 5.52 -3.51 -2.15
CA SER A 74 4.32 -3.34 -2.97
C SER A 74 3.02 -3.40 -2.15
N PHE A 75 2.91 -4.33 -1.19
CA PHE A 75 1.71 -4.51 -0.37
C PHE A 75 1.39 -3.29 0.51
N PRO A 76 2.28 -2.87 1.44
CA PRO A 76 1.99 -1.72 2.29
C PRO A 76 1.90 -0.42 1.49
N GLY A 77 2.66 -0.28 0.39
CA GLY A 77 2.60 0.89 -0.49
C GLY A 77 1.23 1.05 -1.16
N LEU A 78 0.71 0.01 -1.79
CA LEU A 78 -0.58 0.06 -2.48
C LEU A 78 -1.73 0.23 -1.48
N LEU A 79 -1.70 -0.48 -0.35
CA LEU A 79 -2.73 -0.37 0.68
C LEU A 79 -2.79 1.03 1.30
N ALA A 80 -1.65 1.69 1.50
CA ALA A 80 -1.63 3.08 1.94
C ALA A 80 -2.34 4.01 0.94
N LEU A 81 -2.17 3.79 -0.37
CA LEU A 81 -2.83 4.59 -1.41
C LEU A 81 -4.35 4.38 -1.44
N VAL A 82 -4.82 3.14 -1.34
CA VAL A 82 -6.26 2.83 -1.51
C VAL A 82 -7.08 2.92 -0.22
N THR A 83 -6.45 2.77 0.95
CA THR A 83 -7.14 2.86 2.25
C THR A 83 -6.89 4.17 2.98
N GLY A 84 -5.84 4.92 2.62
CA GLY A 84 -5.33 6.04 3.42
C GLY A 84 -4.74 5.64 4.78
N GLY A 85 -4.64 4.33 5.05
CA GLY A 85 -4.18 3.75 6.30
C GLY A 85 -2.67 3.47 6.32
N SER A 86 -2.18 3.04 7.48
CA SER A 86 -0.84 2.50 7.67
C SER A 86 -0.90 0.98 7.87
N PRO A 87 0.24 0.26 7.85
CA PRO A 87 0.28 -1.16 8.16
C PRO A 87 -0.42 -1.55 9.47
N ILE A 88 -0.47 -0.63 10.44
CA ILE A 88 -1.18 -0.83 11.71
C ILE A 88 -2.70 -0.91 11.50
N THR A 89 -3.26 -0.07 10.62
CA THR A 89 -4.71 0.05 10.43
C THR A 89 -5.25 -0.90 9.38
N HIS A 90 -4.50 -1.19 8.31
CA HIS A 90 -4.89 -2.17 7.30
C HIS A 90 -4.36 -3.59 7.59
N GLY A 91 -3.55 -3.76 8.63
CA GLY A 91 -3.15 -5.07 9.15
C GLY A 91 -2.14 -5.86 8.30
N LEU A 92 -1.60 -5.26 7.24
CA LEU A 92 -0.64 -5.92 6.33
C LEU A 92 0.68 -5.17 6.35
N PHE A 93 1.74 -5.86 6.76
CA PHE A 93 3.07 -5.26 6.91
C PHE A 93 4.00 -5.57 5.71
N TYR A 94 3.85 -6.76 5.15
CA TYR A 94 4.64 -7.31 4.06
C TYR A 94 3.82 -8.46 3.41
N ASP A 95 4.13 -8.83 2.17
CA ASP A 95 3.50 -9.98 1.49
C ASP A 95 3.74 -11.31 2.25
N VAL A 96 4.90 -11.43 2.90
CA VAL A 96 5.27 -12.52 3.80
C VAL A 96 5.57 -12.00 5.20
N SER A 97 4.73 -12.36 6.16
CA SER A 97 4.83 -11.92 7.56
C SER A 97 4.65 -13.09 8.53
N TYR A 98 5.01 -12.93 9.81
CA TYR A 98 4.75 -13.94 10.84
C TYR A 98 3.57 -13.53 11.72
N ASP A 99 2.56 -14.41 11.82
CA ASP A 99 1.39 -14.20 12.67
C ASP A 99 1.33 -15.27 13.77
N ARG A 100 1.27 -14.80 15.03
CA ARG A 100 1.22 -15.65 16.23
C ARG A 100 -0.10 -16.40 16.42
N THR A 101 -1.10 -16.11 15.61
CA THR A 101 -2.44 -16.70 15.66
C THR A 101 -2.67 -17.73 14.55
N PHE A 102 -1.77 -17.81 13.58
CA PHE A 102 -1.91 -18.71 12.42
C PHE A 102 -1.31 -20.09 12.68
N PHE A 103 -1.84 -21.09 12.01
CA PHE A 103 -1.40 -22.47 12.05
C PHE A 103 -0.82 -22.87 10.70
N TYR A 104 0.01 -23.91 10.71
CA TYR A 104 0.60 -24.48 9.50
C TYR A 104 -0.48 -24.96 8.51
N PRO A 105 -0.27 -24.86 7.18
CA PRO A 105 -1.28 -25.27 6.19
C PRO A 105 -1.80 -26.70 6.37
N THR A 106 -0.94 -27.63 6.80
CA THR A 106 -1.29 -29.03 7.06
C THR A 106 -2.08 -29.25 8.36
N ASN A 107 -2.15 -28.26 9.26
CA ASN A 107 -2.89 -28.37 10.52
C ASN A 107 -4.37 -28.05 10.30
N VAL A 108 -5.11 -28.99 9.74
CA VAL A 108 -6.54 -28.85 9.43
C VAL A 108 -7.46 -28.74 10.65
N THR A 109 -6.91 -28.86 11.87
CA THR A 109 -7.68 -28.80 13.13
C THR A 109 -7.39 -27.57 13.97
N CYS A 110 -6.37 -26.78 13.63
CA CYS A 110 -5.93 -25.61 14.39
C CYS A 110 -5.73 -25.93 15.88
N LYS A 111 -5.06 -27.05 16.15
CA LYS A 111 -4.70 -27.52 17.50
C LYS A 111 -3.21 -27.31 17.79
N GLY A 112 -2.87 -27.19 19.07
CA GLY A 112 -1.49 -26.93 19.52
C GLY A 112 -1.16 -25.44 19.58
N THR A 113 0.12 -25.14 19.73
CA THR A 113 0.63 -23.76 19.79
C THR A 113 0.54 -23.09 18.41
N PRO A 114 -0.15 -21.95 18.27
CA PRO A 114 -0.18 -21.18 17.04
C PRO A 114 1.14 -20.42 16.83
N GLY A 115 1.32 -19.91 15.62
CA GLY A 115 2.50 -19.19 15.16
C GLY A 115 3.01 -19.74 13.84
N ASN A 116 2.70 -19.05 12.75
CA ASN A 116 3.15 -19.45 11.42
C ASN A 116 3.36 -18.24 10.51
N MET A 117 4.09 -18.48 9.42
CA MET A 117 4.15 -17.51 8.32
C MET A 117 2.77 -17.36 7.67
N MET A 118 2.40 -16.10 7.42
CA MET A 118 1.40 -15.67 6.48
C MET A 118 2.13 -15.36 5.18
N VAL A 119 1.86 -16.14 4.13
CA VAL A 119 2.59 -16.08 2.85
C VAL A 119 1.59 -15.73 1.77
N PHE A 120 1.71 -14.54 1.20
CA PHE A 120 0.88 -14.02 0.11
C PHE A 120 1.72 -13.61 -1.11
N ASP A 121 2.77 -14.37 -1.39
CA ASP A 121 3.59 -14.27 -2.60
C ASP A 121 3.24 -15.39 -3.61
N GLU A 122 3.98 -15.50 -4.71
CA GLU A 122 3.73 -16.52 -5.74
C GLU A 122 3.94 -17.97 -5.24
N SER A 123 4.62 -18.19 -4.11
CA SER A 123 4.93 -19.53 -3.63
C SER A 123 3.67 -20.34 -3.26
N ILE A 124 2.56 -19.65 -2.98
CA ILE A 124 1.26 -20.27 -2.72
C ILE A 124 0.46 -20.61 -3.98
N ASP A 125 0.99 -20.36 -5.19
CA ASP A 125 0.31 -20.72 -6.43
C ASP A 125 0.39 -22.21 -6.75
N LEU A 126 -0.53 -22.65 -7.60
CA LEU A 126 -0.41 -23.87 -8.39
C LEU A 126 0.59 -23.66 -9.51
N TYR A 127 1.45 -24.66 -9.73
CA TYR A 127 2.48 -24.62 -10.77
C TYR A 127 2.29 -25.75 -11.77
N SER A 128 2.59 -25.46 -13.04
CA SER A 128 2.81 -26.47 -14.08
C SER A 128 4.29 -26.43 -14.46
N GLY A 129 5.09 -27.32 -13.87
CA GLY A 129 6.55 -27.21 -13.91
C GLY A 129 7.01 -25.97 -13.13
N ASN A 130 7.70 -25.04 -13.78
CA ASN A 130 8.20 -23.80 -13.17
C ASN A 130 7.34 -22.57 -13.50
N VAL A 131 6.15 -22.76 -14.08
CA VAL A 131 5.25 -21.67 -14.46
C VAL A 131 4.07 -21.63 -13.49
N SER A 132 3.88 -20.49 -12.82
CA SER A 132 2.67 -20.26 -12.02
C SER A 132 1.45 -20.25 -12.94
N GLN A 133 0.36 -20.88 -12.48
CA GLN A 133 -0.93 -20.86 -13.17
C GLN A 133 -1.76 -19.63 -12.79
N ASN A 134 -1.25 -18.74 -11.93
CA ASN A 134 -1.98 -17.61 -11.34
C ASN A 134 -3.25 -18.08 -10.61
N VAL A 135 -3.18 -19.24 -9.96
CA VAL A 135 -4.26 -19.83 -9.18
C VAL A 135 -3.69 -20.21 -7.83
N ILE A 136 -4.21 -19.63 -6.76
CA ILE A 136 -3.84 -19.96 -5.38
C ILE A 136 -4.12 -21.44 -5.12
N ASP A 137 -3.14 -22.15 -4.56
CA ASP A 137 -3.27 -23.48 -4.00
C ASP A 137 -3.77 -23.39 -2.54
N PRO A 138 -5.05 -23.73 -2.25
CA PRO A 138 -5.60 -23.61 -0.91
C PRO A 138 -4.92 -24.52 0.13
N THR A 139 -4.17 -25.53 -0.32
CA THR A 139 -3.43 -26.44 0.56
C THR A 139 -2.15 -25.84 1.12
N LYS A 140 -1.64 -24.77 0.49
CA LYS A 140 -0.47 -24.01 0.94
C LYS A 140 -0.81 -22.83 1.85
N LEU A 141 -2.09 -22.48 1.96
CA LEU A 141 -2.53 -21.35 2.77
C LEU A 141 -2.40 -21.63 4.27
N PRO A 142 -1.93 -20.67 5.07
CA PRO A 142 -1.95 -20.79 6.52
C PRO A 142 -3.40 -20.92 7.01
N ARG A 143 -3.59 -21.48 8.20
CA ARG A 143 -4.92 -21.72 8.76
C ARG A 143 -5.17 -20.88 9.99
N ARG A 144 -6.43 -20.51 10.22
CA ARG A 144 -6.89 -19.90 11.48
C ARG A 144 -8.26 -20.44 11.84
N LYS A 145 -8.67 -20.26 13.09
CA LYS A 145 -10.08 -20.46 13.47
C LYS A 145 -10.88 -19.24 13.02
N ASN A 146 -11.98 -19.46 12.30
CA ASN A 146 -12.96 -18.42 12.01
C ASN A 146 -13.84 -18.12 13.24
N GLU A 147 -14.78 -17.19 13.11
CA GLU A 147 -15.71 -16.81 14.18
C GLU A 147 -16.57 -17.98 14.70
N ALA A 148 -16.85 -18.97 13.84
CA ALA A 148 -17.55 -20.20 14.20
C ALA A 148 -16.64 -21.27 14.85
N GLY A 149 -15.36 -20.96 15.09
CA GLY A 149 -14.37 -21.87 15.66
C GLY A 149 -13.84 -22.94 14.70
N GLN A 150 -14.19 -22.87 13.41
CA GLN A 150 -13.77 -23.81 12.38
C GLN A 150 -12.37 -23.47 11.87
N CYS A 151 -11.51 -24.47 11.69
CA CYS A 151 -10.17 -24.28 11.16
C CYS A 151 -10.19 -24.18 9.63
N VAL A 152 -9.98 -22.98 9.11
CA VAL A 152 -10.11 -22.66 7.69
C VAL A 152 -8.79 -22.09 7.12
N PRO A 153 -8.49 -22.32 5.83
CA PRO A 153 -7.41 -21.60 5.16
C PRO A 153 -7.70 -20.10 5.12
N VAL A 154 -6.64 -19.30 5.25
CA VAL A 154 -6.70 -17.83 5.16
C VAL A 154 -6.26 -17.40 3.78
N PHE A 155 -7.21 -16.91 2.99
CA PHE A 155 -6.92 -16.31 1.70
C PHE A 155 -6.41 -14.87 1.88
N PRO A 156 -5.60 -14.34 0.95
CA PRO A 156 -5.39 -12.89 0.85
C PRO A 156 -6.70 -12.22 0.41
N HIS A 157 -7.24 -11.31 1.21
CA HIS A 157 -8.42 -10.49 0.90
C HIS A 157 -8.26 -9.07 1.43
#